data_AF-A0A3D3T3B0-F1
#
_entry.id   AF-A0A3D3T3B0-F1
#
_cell.length_a   1.000
_cell.length_b   1.000
_cell.length_c   1.000
_cell.angle_alpha   90.00
_cell.angle_beta   90.00
_cell.angle_gamma   90.00
#
_symmetry.space_group_name_H-M   'P 1'
#
loop_
_entity.id
_entity.type
_entity.pdbx_description
1 polymer ?
#
loop_
_entity_poly.entity_id
_entity_poly.type
_entity_poly.pdbx_seq_one_letter_code
_entity_poly.pdbx_strand_id
1 'polypeptide(L)' 'WYTEILAPLLHDKGKLYAAHFPPDSDIGFYTRALTSFNDKLAANPDVYGRVEVTHLYPPAHSQIAPP' A
#
# COMPACT_ATOMS: atom_id res chain seq x y z
N TRP A 1 4.36 4.82 -9.31
CA TRP A 1 5.29 4.22 -10.28
C TRP A 1 5.66 2.77 -9.93
N TYR A 2 6.40 2.44 -8.86
CA TYR A 2 6.76 1.03 -8.59
C TYR A 2 5.55 0.09 -8.47
N THR A 3 4.48 0.53 -7.79
CA THR A 3 3.24 -0.25 -7.70
C THR A 3 2.62 -0.53 -9.06
N GLU A 4 2.75 0.37 -10.04
CA GLU A 4 2.23 0.16 -11.41
C GLU A 4 3.00 -0.93 -12.17
N ILE A 5 4.26 -1.16 -11.82
CA ILE A 5 5.10 -2.19 -12.46
C ILE A 5 4.97 -3.51 -11.70
N LEU A 6 5.10 -3.45 -10.38
CA LEU A 6 5.16 -4.65 -9.54
C LEU A 6 3.79 -5.31 -9.35
N ALA A 7 2.69 -4.55 -9.31
CA ALA A 7 1.36 -5.13 -9.13
C ALA A 7 0.99 -6.10 -10.27
N PRO A 8 1.10 -5.73 -11.57
CA PRO A 8 0.84 -6.68 -12.65
C PRO A 8 1.89 -7.79 -12.72
N LEU A 9 3.17 -7.46 -12.49
CA LEU A 9 4.26 -8.45 -12.56
C LEU A 9 4.11 -9.58 -11.53
N LEU A 10 3.63 -9.23 -10.33
CA LEU A 10 3.46 -10.17 -9.21
C LEU A 10 2.03 -10.72 -9.10
N HIS A 11 1.12 -10.33 -10.00
CA HIS A 11 -0.30 -10.66 -9.89
C HIS A 11 -0.54 -12.17 -9.74
N ASP A 12 0.04 -12.99 -10.61
CA ASP A 12 -0.24 -14.43 -10.67
C ASP A 12 0.64 -15.27 -9.72
N LYS A 13 1.91 -14.87 -9.56
CA LYS A 13 2.94 -15.67 -8.86
C LYS A 13 3.72 -14.86 -7.84
N GLY A 14 3.01 -14.02 -7.10
CA GLY A 14 3.61 -13.22 -6.06
C GLY A 14 2.59 -12.54 -5.17
N LYS A 15 3.12 -11.73 -4.26
CA LYS A 15 2.34 -10.87 -3.38
C LYS A 15 3.07 -9.55 -3.25
N LEU A 16 2.38 -8.46 -3.56
CA LEU A 16 2.93 -7.12 -3.42
C LEU A 16 2.42 -6.48 -2.13
N TYR A 17 3.32 -6.33 -1.16
CA TYR A 17 3.11 -5.49 0.00
C TYR A 17 3.58 -4.07 -0.30
N ALA A 18 2.68 -3.10 -0.24
CA ALA A 18 2.98 -1.68 -0.43
C ALA A 18 2.99 -0.98 0.93
N ALA A 19 4.19 -0.78 1.47
CA ALA A 19 4.38 -0.03 2.70
C ALA A 19 4.00 1.45 2.50
N HIS A 20 3.10 1.95 3.33
CA HIS A 20 2.62 3.33 3.29
C HIS A 20 2.55 3.95 4.69
N PHE A 21 2.21 5.23 4.77
CA PHE A 21 1.90 5.88 6.04
C PHE A 21 0.72 5.21 6.76
N PRO A 22 0.69 5.24 8.10
CA PRO A 22 -0.36 4.61 8.88
C PRO A 22 -1.63 5.48 8.91
N PRO A 23 -2.81 4.86 9.09
CA PRO A 23 -4.09 5.55 9.11
C PRO A 23 -4.34 6.33 10.40
N ASP A 24 -3.65 5.98 11.48
CA ASP A 24 -3.76 6.56 12.83
C ASP A 24 -2.80 7.74 13.06
N SER A 25 -2.21 8.30 12.00
CA SER A 25 -1.33 9.46 12.12
C SER A 25 -2.12 10.76 12.32
N ASP A 26 -1.71 11.55 13.31
CA ASP A 26 -2.20 12.93 13.50
C ASP A 26 -1.67 13.92 12.43
N ILE A 27 -0.74 13.48 11.59
CA ILE A 27 -0.18 14.27 10.50
C ILE A 27 -1.14 14.21 9.32
N GLY A 28 -1.92 15.27 9.10
CA GLY A 28 -2.93 15.29 8.03
C GLY A 28 -2.40 15.03 6.61
N PHE A 29 -1.11 15.26 6.34
CA PHE A 29 -0.50 14.87 5.06
C PHE A 29 -0.46 13.34 4.87
N TYR A 30 -0.19 12.58 5.92
CA TYR A 30 -0.06 11.12 5.87
C TYR A 30 -1.40 10.46 5.58
N THR A 31 -2.46 10.89 6.27
CA THR A 31 -3.81 10.38 6.06
C THR A 31 -4.34 10.73 4.67
N ARG A 32 -4.10 11.95 4.17
CA ARG A 32 -4.44 12.33 2.79
C ARG A 32 -3.68 11.49 1.76
N ALA A 33 -2.37 11.32 1.94
CA ALA A 33 -1.57 10.51 1.02
C ALA A 33 -2.01 9.05 1.00
N LEU A 34 -2.30 8.46 2.17
CA LEU A 34 -2.84 7.09 2.27
C LEU A 34 -4.19 6.97 1.57
N THR A 35 -5.09 7.93 1.79
CA THR A 35 -6.42 7.96 1.15
C THR A 35 -6.28 8.00 -0.37
N SER A 36 -5.50 8.94 -0.90
CA SER A 36 -5.27 9.06 -2.35
C SER A 36 -4.60 7.82 -2.95
N PHE A 37 -3.73 7.15 -2.19
CA PHE A 37 -3.12 5.89 -2.62
C PHE A 37 -4.17 4.77 -2.70
N ASN A 38 -5.01 4.61 -1.67
CA ASN A 38 -6.09 3.62 -1.66
C ASN A 38 -7.11 3.87 -2.76
N ASP A 39 -7.51 5.13 -2.99
CA ASP A 39 -8.43 5.51 -4.07
C ASP A 39 -7.87 5.10 -5.45
N LYS A 40 -6.56 5.29 -5.65
CA LYS A 40 -5.89 4.87 -6.89
C LYS A 40 -5.94 3.35 -7.08
N LEU A 41 -5.71 2.57 -6.03
CA LEU A 41 -5.78 1.10 -6.13
C LEU A 41 -7.21 0.65 -6.41
N ALA A 42 -8.19 1.23 -5.72
CA ALA A 42 -9.61 0.93 -5.89
C ALA A 42 -10.13 1.29 -7.29
N ALA A 43 -9.56 2.30 -7.95
CA ALA A 43 -9.95 2.72 -9.29
C ALA A 43 -9.62 1.69 -10.39
N ASN A 44 -8.65 0.78 -10.17
CA ASN A 44 -8.27 -0.24 -11.15
C ASN A 44 -8.07 -1.62 -10.47
N PRO A 45 -9.16 -2.27 -10.01
CA PRO A 45 -9.07 -3.53 -9.27
C PRO A 45 -8.44 -4.67 -10.08
N ASP A 46 -8.57 -4.66 -11.41
CA ASP A 46 -7.95 -5.68 -12.28
C ASP A 46 -6.42 -5.67 -12.23
N VAL A 47 -5.81 -4.51 -11.94
CA VAL A 47 -4.35 -4.35 -11.84
C VAL A 47 -3.90 -4.40 -10.38
N TYR A 48 -4.66 -3.79 -9.47
CA TYR A 48 -4.23 -3.54 -8.09
C TYR A 48 -4.96 -4.36 -7.03
N GLY A 49 -5.95 -5.16 -7.40
CA GLY A 49 -6.82 -5.88 -6.44
C GLY A 49 -6.10 -6.89 -5.53
N ARG A 50 -4.84 -7.23 -5.84
CA ARG A 50 -3.99 -8.13 -5.05
C ARG A 50 -2.88 -7.40 -4.27
N VAL A 51 -2.85 -6.07 -4.32
CA VAL A 51 -1.89 -5.26 -3.55
C VAL A 51 -2.37 -5.18 -2.10
N GLU A 52 -1.51 -5.54 -1.15
CA GLU A 52 -1.78 -5.34 0.27
C GLU A 52 -1.04 -4.11 0.77
N VAL A 53 -1.78 -3.13 1.27
CA VAL A 53 -1.20 -1.93 1.88
C VAL A 53 -0.85 -2.24 3.33
N THR A 54 0.42 -2.08 3.67
CA THR A 54 0.92 -2.21 5.05
C THR A 54 1.48 -0.87 5.51
N HIS A 55 1.81 -0.75 6.79
CA HIS A 55 2.21 0.53 7.36
C HIS A 55 3.65 0.50 7.86
N LEU A 56 4.41 1.55 7.52
CA LEU A 56 5.78 1.74 7.97
C LEU A 56 5.92 3.11 8.63
N TYR A 57 5.97 3.10 9.95
CA TYR A 57 6.18 4.25 10.80
C TYR A 57 6.73 3.82 12.17
N PRO A 58 8.04 3.52 12.27
CA PRO A 58 8.63 3.12 13.53
C PRO A 58 8.56 4.22 14.59
N PRO A 59 8.38 3.88 15.88
CA PRO A 59 8.33 2.53 16.42
C PRO A 59 6.95 1.85 16.35
N ALA A 60 5.88 2.59 16.09
CA ALA A 60 4.50 2.09 16.17
C ALA A 60 4.15 1.07 15.08
N HIS A 61 4.66 1.27 13.86
CA HIS A 61 4.37 0.46 12.69
C HIS A 61 5.68 -0.03 12.06
N SER A 62 6.09 -1.26 12.36
CA SER A 62 7.36 -1.83 11.89
C SER A 62 7.20 -3.15 11.10
N GLN A 63 6.00 -3.74 11.12
CA GLN A 63 5.70 -4.97 10.39
C GLN A 63 5.27 -4.66 8.96
N ILE A 64 6.24 -4.56 8.05
CA ILE A 64 6.01 -4.15 6.65
C ILE A 64 5.45 -5.31 5.79
N ALA A 65 5.82 -6.55 6.12
CA ALA A 65 5.34 -7.76 5.47
C ALA A 65 5.17 -8.85 6.53
N PRO A 66 3.94 -9.28 6.84
CA PRO A 66 3.70 -10.45 7.68
C PRO A 66 4.25 -11.73 7.03
N PRO A 67 4.64 -12.74 7.84
CA PRO A 67 5.15 -14.02 7.35
C PRO A 67 4.11 -14.84 6.56
#